data_AF-A0AAV7ATI5-F1
#
_entry.id   AF-A0AAV7ATI5-F1
#
_cell.length_a   1.000
_cell.length_b   1.000
_cell.length_c   1.000
_cell.angle_alpha   90.00
_cell.angle_beta   90.00
_cell.angle_gamma   90.00
#
_symmetry.space_group_name_H-M   'P 1'
#
loop_
_entity.id
_entity.type
_entity.pdbx_description
1 polymer ?
#
loop_
_entity_poly.entity_id
_entity_poly.type
_entity_poly.pdbx_seq_one_letter_code
_entity_poly.pdbx_strand_id
1 'polypeptide(L)'
;MAKMNDVGWSPVHHAAFKNHLTLVTRLIESSAYENLEKKTDDGLQNTPLLLAVACGSQPMVQLLVSHGADVTYVNLGRQGVIEICALYGYINLVKYFIHFHNKNLHVYKKLIVLLEHDSEVAVNGACFIISKLINLSEDQEAVCHLNHLVDEGLVFQLVDVLKKNLSEHIKFQTLNLLKHILWNKNVRRKVVEVDGFQVLVSLVLSGSKLLLPVVMSCICEVVTDKDFAEDHLATVLPAMYKLASSLVQDRQDDVVQSTLKVLDLLASASWICKDSIGKEAGLLGVLVKLSKVCQTNSLLLVWSDAIGSISEGNLSNQNMFLSENVGTVLHQMLKSHNRDVQISAVKTLYRLYYT
;
A
#
# COMPACT_ATOMS: atom_id res chain seq x y z
N MET A 1 -35.13 -6.99 -36.63
CA MET A 1 -34.66 -6.68 -35.26
C MET A 1 -35.21 -7.71 -34.29
N ALA A 2 -34.34 -8.45 -33.58
CA ALA A 2 -34.77 -9.34 -32.51
C ALA A 2 -35.43 -8.51 -31.39
N LYS A 3 -36.65 -8.89 -30.97
CA LYS A 3 -37.40 -8.23 -29.89
C LYS A 3 -36.68 -8.44 -28.56
N MET A 4 -36.67 -7.40 -27.73
CA MET A 4 -36.21 -7.46 -26.35
C MET A 4 -37.31 -8.07 -25.46
N ASN A 5 -36.92 -8.63 -24.31
CA ASN A 5 -37.86 -9.04 -23.27
C ASN A 5 -38.22 -7.86 -22.35
N ASP A 6 -39.08 -8.10 -21.36
CA ASP A 6 -39.61 -7.05 -20.45
C ASP A 6 -38.54 -6.38 -19.58
N VAL A 7 -37.32 -6.92 -19.52
CA VAL A 7 -36.17 -6.32 -18.82
C VAL A 7 -35.18 -5.65 -19.78
N GLY A 8 -35.55 -5.44 -21.05
CA GLY A 8 -34.73 -4.73 -22.03
C GLY A 8 -33.58 -5.57 -22.63
N TRP A 9 -33.63 -6.89 -22.49
CA TRP A 9 -32.57 -7.79 -22.97
C TRP A 9 -32.95 -8.48 -24.28
N SER A 10 -32.00 -8.54 -25.21
CA SER A 10 -32.13 -9.25 -26.49
C SER A 10 -31.49 -10.64 -26.40
N PRO A 11 -31.72 -11.55 -27.37
CA PRO A 11 -31.12 -12.89 -27.35
C PRO A 11 -29.58 -12.89 -27.25
N VAL A 12 -28.90 -11.91 -27.86
CA VAL A 12 -27.43 -11.82 -27.78
C VAL A 12 -26.95 -11.42 -26.39
N HIS A 13 -27.71 -10.59 -25.65
CA HIS A 13 -27.40 -10.24 -24.26
C HIS A 13 -27.46 -11.48 -23.35
N HIS A 14 -28.56 -12.24 -23.45
CA HIS A 14 -28.71 -13.50 -22.69
C HIS A 14 -27.62 -14.50 -23.05
N ALA A 15 -27.33 -14.68 -24.34
CA ALA A 15 -26.32 -15.63 -24.79
C ALA A 15 -24.90 -15.24 -24.33
N ALA A 16 -24.54 -13.95 -24.37
CA ALA A 16 -23.26 -13.45 -23.88
C ALA A 16 -23.13 -13.64 -22.37
N PHE A 17 -24.14 -13.22 -21.59
CA PHE A 17 -24.15 -13.37 -20.13
C PHE A 17 -24.15 -14.84 -19.68
N LYS A 18 -24.79 -15.75 -20.41
CA LYS A 18 -24.82 -17.19 -20.11
C LYS A 18 -23.66 -17.97 -20.72
N ASN A 19 -22.69 -17.30 -21.35
CA ASN A 19 -21.52 -17.92 -21.97
C ASN A 19 -21.87 -18.95 -23.08
N HIS A 20 -22.93 -18.72 -23.85
CA HIS A 20 -23.34 -19.60 -24.95
C HIS A 20 -22.60 -19.26 -26.26
N LEU A 21 -21.30 -19.60 -26.33
CA LEU A 21 -20.39 -19.22 -27.43
C LEU A 21 -21.00 -19.49 -28.82
N THR A 22 -21.47 -20.71 -29.08
CA THR A 22 -22.05 -21.10 -30.38
C THR A 22 -23.27 -20.27 -30.78
N LEU A 23 -24.10 -19.89 -29.80
CA LEU A 23 -25.28 -19.08 -30.06
C LEU A 23 -24.87 -17.64 -30.38
N VAL A 24 -23.92 -17.08 -29.63
CA VAL A 24 -23.36 -15.74 -29.89
C VAL A 24 -22.73 -15.67 -31.28
N THR A 25 -21.91 -16.66 -31.67
CA THR A 25 -21.33 -16.74 -33.02
C THR A 25 -22.41 -16.67 -34.10
N ARG A 26 -23.45 -17.51 -34.01
CA ARG A 26 -24.56 -17.51 -35.00
C ARG A 26 -25.33 -16.18 -35.02
N LEU A 27 -25.54 -15.57 -33.86
CA LEU A 27 -26.25 -14.29 -33.76
C LEU A 27 -25.44 -13.13 -34.35
N ILE A 28 -24.11 -13.17 -34.22
CA ILE A 28 -23.21 -12.18 -34.82
C ILE A 28 -23.10 -12.44 -36.33
N GLU A 29 -22.85 -13.66 -36.80
CA GLU A 29 -22.72 -13.95 -38.23
C GLU A 29 -23.97 -13.58 -39.05
N SER A 30 -25.16 -13.65 -38.45
CA SER A 30 -26.43 -13.31 -39.12
C SER A 30 -26.77 -11.82 -39.18
N SER A 31 -26.14 -10.96 -38.36
CA SER A 31 -26.49 -9.53 -38.26
C SER A 31 -25.37 -8.67 -37.66
N ALA A 32 -24.12 -9.00 -38.02
CA ALA A 32 -22.85 -8.69 -37.34
C ALA A 32 -22.83 -7.40 -36.52
N TYR A 33 -23.07 -6.25 -37.14
CA TYR A 33 -22.94 -4.97 -36.45
C TYR A 33 -24.09 -4.67 -35.47
N GLU A 34 -25.34 -5.05 -35.79
CA GLU A 34 -26.50 -4.72 -34.94
C GLU A 34 -26.47 -5.48 -33.61
N ASN A 35 -25.99 -6.73 -33.62
CA ASN A 35 -25.96 -7.57 -32.41
C ASN A 35 -24.69 -7.38 -31.58
N LEU A 36 -23.54 -7.07 -32.19
CA LEU A 36 -22.26 -6.94 -31.48
C LEU A 36 -22.26 -5.75 -30.50
N GLU A 37 -22.81 -4.62 -30.94
CA GLU A 37 -22.90 -3.37 -30.17
C GLU A 37 -24.31 -3.08 -29.65
N LYS A 38 -25.19 -4.10 -29.65
CA LYS A 38 -26.55 -3.93 -29.15
C LYS A 38 -26.50 -3.56 -27.68
N LYS A 39 -27.14 -2.45 -27.31
CA LYS A 39 -27.27 -2.06 -25.92
C LYS A 39 -28.52 -2.69 -25.33
N THR A 40 -28.44 -3.13 -24.09
CA THR A 40 -29.63 -3.41 -23.29
C THR A 40 -30.47 -2.14 -23.20
N ASP A 41 -31.79 -2.31 -23.15
CA ASP A 41 -32.73 -1.23 -22.78
C ASP A 41 -33.05 -1.27 -21.28
N ASP A 42 -32.12 -1.83 -20.51
CA ASP A 42 -32.11 -1.65 -19.06
C ASP A 42 -31.47 -0.30 -18.71
N GLY A 43 -31.60 0.13 -17.44
CA GLY A 43 -31.05 1.40 -16.99
C GLY A 43 -29.52 1.55 -17.09
N LEU A 44 -28.79 0.49 -17.48
CA LEU A 44 -27.34 0.51 -17.63
C LEU A 44 -26.89 0.63 -19.08
N GLN A 45 -27.65 0.14 -20.07
CA GLN A 45 -27.23 0.07 -21.48
C GLN A 45 -25.90 -0.68 -21.70
N ASN A 46 -25.81 -1.91 -21.19
CA ASN A 46 -24.68 -2.80 -21.41
C ASN A 46 -24.68 -3.38 -22.84
N THR A 47 -23.49 -3.53 -23.41
CA THR A 47 -23.27 -4.32 -24.63
C THR A 47 -23.09 -5.80 -24.30
N PRO A 48 -23.20 -6.73 -25.27
CA PRO A 48 -22.82 -8.13 -25.08
C PRO A 48 -21.43 -8.29 -24.46
N LEU A 49 -20.46 -7.45 -24.86
CA LEU A 49 -19.12 -7.47 -24.31
C LEU A 49 -19.10 -7.14 -22.81
N LEU A 50 -19.77 -6.07 -22.39
CA LEU A 50 -19.85 -5.73 -20.96
C LEU A 50 -20.54 -6.83 -20.14
N LEU A 51 -21.57 -7.48 -20.68
CA LEU A 51 -22.23 -8.62 -20.02
C LEU A 51 -21.33 -9.86 -19.93
N ALA A 52 -20.53 -10.13 -20.97
CA ALA A 52 -19.54 -11.21 -20.95
C ALA A 52 -18.45 -10.97 -19.91
N VAL A 53 -17.98 -9.71 -19.79
CA VAL A 53 -17.02 -9.29 -18.76
C VAL A 53 -17.65 -9.40 -17.37
N ALA A 54 -18.90 -8.96 -17.18
CA ALA A 54 -19.60 -9.05 -15.90
C ALA A 54 -19.83 -10.49 -15.43
N CYS A 55 -19.95 -11.45 -16.36
CA CYS A 55 -19.98 -12.88 -16.05
C CYS A 55 -18.58 -13.49 -15.81
N GLY A 56 -17.50 -12.76 -16.10
CA GLY A 56 -16.13 -13.25 -15.98
C GLY A 56 -15.73 -14.29 -17.05
N SER A 57 -16.48 -14.41 -18.15
CA SER A 57 -16.18 -15.41 -19.19
C SER A 57 -15.11 -14.93 -20.16
N GLN A 58 -13.86 -15.31 -19.89
CA GLN A 58 -12.74 -15.03 -20.80
C GLN A 58 -12.95 -15.59 -22.23
N PRO A 59 -13.46 -16.82 -22.44
CA PRO A 59 -13.75 -17.30 -23.80
C PRO A 59 -14.78 -16.45 -24.54
N MET A 60 -15.83 -15.97 -23.86
CA MET A 60 -16.84 -15.12 -24.49
C MET A 60 -16.28 -13.73 -24.80
N VAL A 61 -15.49 -13.16 -23.90
CA VAL A 61 -14.79 -11.88 -24.13
C VAL A 61 -13.89 -12.00 -25.35
N GLN A 62 -13.07 -13.05 -25.44
CA GLN A 62 -12.20 -13.29 -26.58
C GLN A 62 -12.98 -13.46 -27.89
N LEU A 63 -14.11 -14.17 -27.86
CA LEU A 63 -14.99 -14.32 -29.02
C LEU A 63 -15.54 -12.98 -29.49
N LEU A 64 -16.08 -12.17 -28.59
CA LEU A 64 -16.67 -10.87 -28.95
C LEU A 64 -15.61 -9.88 -29.44
N VAL A 65 -14.45 -9.83 -28.78
CA VAL A 65 -13.33 -8.99 -29.18
C VAL A 65 -12.76 -9.42 -30.54
N SER A 66 -12.68 -10.72 -30.84
CA SER A 66 -12.22 -11.20 -32.15
C SER A 66 -13.17 -10.86 -33.29
N HIS A 67 -14.45 -10.63 -32.99
CA HIS A 67 -15.45 -10.12 -33.94
C HIS A 67 -15.50 -8.59 -34.03
N GLY A 68 -14.61 -7.88 -33.31
CA GLY A 68 -14.47 -6.43 -33.39
C GLY A 68 -15.33 -5.63 -32.40
N ALA A 69 -15.75 -6.23 -31.28
CA ALA A 69 -16.52 -5.52 -30.26
C ALA A 69 -15.75 -4.31 -29.70
N ASP A 70 -16.45 -3.20 -29.47
CA ASP A 70 -15.85 -1.98 -28.92
C ASP A 70 -15.50 -2.14 -27.44
N VAL A 71 -14.22 -2.40 -27.17
CA VAL A 71 -13.68 -2.50 -25.81
C VAL A 71 -13.66 -1.16 -25.05
N THR A 72 -13.83 -0.04 -25.75
CA THR A 72 -13.78 1.31 -25.15
C THR A 72 -15.14 1.82 -24.69
N TYR A 73 -16.22 1.12 -25.04
CA TYR A 73 -17.58 1.48 -24.64
C TYR A 73 -17.72 1.53 -23.11
N VAL A 74 -18.47 2.54 -22.65
CA VAL A 74 -18.80 2.76 -21.24
C VAL A 74 -20.32 2.87 -21.12
N ASN A 75 -20.89 2.11 -20.20
CA ASN A 75 -22.33 2.07 -19.95
C ASN A 75 -22.84 3.32 -19.18
N LEU A 76 -24.14 3.44 -18.95
CA LEU A 76 -24.73 4.59 -18.21
C LEU A 76 -24.28 4.66 -16.74
N GLY A 77 -23.82 3.54 -16.18
CA GLY A 77 -23.19 3.48 -14.86
C GLY A 77 -21.73 3.94 -14.84
N ARG A 78 -21.21 4.47 -15.95
CA ARG A 78 -19.79 4.83 -16.16
C ARG A 78 -18.83 3.64 -16.04
N GLN A 79 -19.29 2.44 -16.37
CA GLN A 79 -18.48 1.22 -16.35
C GLN A 79 -18.18 0.74 -17.77
N GLY A 80 -16.89 0.61 -18.10
CA GLY A 80 -16.41 -0.13 -19.26
C GLY A 80 -15.80 -1.47 -18.83
N VAL A 81 -15.07 -2.12 -19.74
CA VAL A 81 -14.53 -3.46 -19.49
C VAL A 81 -13.55 -3.50 -18.30
N ILE A 82 -12.74 -2.46 -18.09
CA ILE A 82 -11.76 -2.43 -16.99
C ILE A 82 -12.42 -2.16 -15.65
N GLU A 83 -13.39 -1.25 -15.62
CA GLU A 83 -14.14 -0.90 -14.42
C GLU A 83 -14.92 -2.11 -13.90
N ILE A 84 -15.59 -2.85 -14.78
CA ILE A 84 -16.26 -4.11 -14.41
C ILE A 84 -15.24 -5.14 -13.91
N CYS A 85 -14.11 -5.33 -14.62
CA CYS A 85 -13.08 -6.28 -14.16
C CYS A 85 -12.56 -5.95 -12.75
N ALA A 86 -12.35 -4.67 -12.44
CA ALA A 86 -11.90 -4.24 -11.14
C ALA A 86 -12.94 -4.47 -10.04
N LEU A 87 -14.21 -4.13 -10.30
CA LEU A 87 -15.30 -4.34 -9.35
C LEU A 87 -15.51 -5.81 -8.97
N TYR A 88 -15.32 -6.73 -9.93
CA TYR A 88 -15.48 -8.17 -9.71
C TYR A 88 -14.16 -8.92 -9.46
N GLY A 89 -13.01 -8.24 -9.48
CA GLY A 89 -11.69 -8.84 -9.22
C GLY A 89 -11.18 -9.77 -10.33
N TYR A 90 -11.59 -9.57 -11.59
CA TYR A 90 -11.22 -10.42 -12.73
C TYR A 90 -9.82 -10.11 -13.29
N ILE A 91 -8.78 -10.46 -12.54
CA ILE A 91 -7.37 -10.23 -12.91
C ILE A 91 -6.99 -10.83 -14.28
N ASN A 92 -7.49 -12.01 -14.63
CA ASN A 92 -7.16 -12.65 -15.90
C ASN A 92 -7.71 -11.87 -17.10
N LEU A 93 -8.88 -11.25 -16.95
CA LEU A 93 -9.44 -10.37 -17.98
C LEU A 93 -8.67 -9.06 -18.08
N VAL A 94 -8.25 -8.47 -16.96
CA VAL A 94 -7.37 -7.28 -16.98
C VAL A 94 -6.07 -7.59 -17.70
N LYS A 95 -5.41 -8.72 -17.37
CA LYS A 95 -4.20 -9.18 -18.07
C LYS A 95 -4.46 -9.38 -19.56
N TYR A 96 -5.58 -9.99 -19.95
CA TYR A 96 -5.96 -10.12 -21.35
C TYR A 96 -6.08 -8.75 -22.05
N PHE A 97 -6.73 -7.77 -21.44
CA PHE A 97 -6.89 -6.43 -22.02
C PHE A 97 -5.56 -5.63 -22.09
N ILE A 98 -4.62 -5.86 -21.17
CA ILE A 98 -3.26 -5.31 -21.26
C ILE A 98 -2.54 -5.88 -22.49
N HIS A 99 -2.63 -7.20 -22.70
CA HIS A 99 -1.99 -7.90 -23.83
C HIS A 99 -2.70 -7.71 -25.17
N PHE A 100 -3.96 -7.25 -25.17
CA PHE A 100 -4.70 -6.92 -26.40
C PHE A 100 -4.12 -5.69 -27.14
N HIS A 101 -3.18 -4.95 -26.53
CA HIS A 101 -2.44 -3.83 -27.12
C HIS A 101 -3.31 -2.74 -27.81
N ASN A 102 -4.54 -2.54 -27.36
CA ASN A 102 -5.38 -1.42 -27.81
C ASN A 102 -5.02 -0.14 -27.04
N LYS A 103 -4.32 0.79 -27.72
CA LYS A 103 -3.86 2.06 -27.13
C LYS A 103 -4.99 2.95 -26.62
N ASN A 104 -6.19 2.85 -27.18
CA ASN A 104 -7.34 3.69 -26.81
C ASN A 104 -8.04 3.20 -25.53
N LEU A 105 -7.78 1.96 -25.09
CA LEU A 105 -8.41 1.43 -23.88
C LEU A 105 -7.84 2.07 -22.60
N HIS A 106 -6.57 2.47 -22.61
CA HIS A 106 -5.88 3.10 -21.47
C HIS A 106 -6.07 2.34 -20.15
N VAL A 107 -5.76 1.04 -20.13
CA VAL A 107 -6.05 0.14 -18.99
C VAL A 107 -5.55 0.68 -17.65
N TYR A 108 -4.28 1.08 -17.57
CA TYR A 108 -3.69 1.60 -16.33
C TYR A 108 -4.40 2.87 -15.86
N LYS A 109 -4.60 3.85 -16.76
CA LYS A 109 -5.33 5.08 -16.46
C LYS A 109 -6.72 4.80 -15.89
N LYS A 110 -7.47 3.86 -16.47
CA LYS A 110 -8.79 3.47 -15.97
C LYS A 110 -8.74 2.90 -14.55
N LEU A 111 -7.73 2.08 -14.23
CA LEU A 111 -7.51 1.59 -12.87
C LEU A 111 -7.19 2.73 -11.89
N ILE A 112 -6.42 3.74 -12.33
CA ILE A 112 -6.11 4.93 -11.52
C ILE A 112 -7.36 5.78 -11.28
N VAL A 113 -8.19 6.00 -12.30
CA VAL A 113 -9.45 6.77 -12.17
C VAL A 113 -10.39 6.13 -11.15
N LEU A 114 -10.42 4.80 -11.01
CA LEU A 114 -11.23 4.13 -9.99
C LEU A 114 -10.84 4.51 -8.55
N LEU A 115 -9.57 4.88 -8.31
CA LEU A 115 -9.10 5.38 -7.01
C LEU A 115 -9.57 6.82 -6.73
N GLU A 116 -9.93 7.59 -7.77
CA GLU A 116 -10.44 8.95 -7.65
C GLU A 116 -11.86 8.98 -7.06
N HIS A 117 -12.63 7.91 -7.22
CA HIS A 117 -14.00 7.84 -6.71
C HIS A 117 -14.07 7.76 -5.18
N ASP A 118 -15.14 8.28 -4.60
CA ASP A 118 -15.49 8.09 -3.18
C ASP A 118 -16.16 6.72 -2.92
N SER A 119 -16.35 5.92 -3.97
CA SER A 119 -16.94 4.58 -3.84
C SER A 119 -15.92 3.60 -3.28
N GLU A 120 -16.15 3.14 -2.05
CA GLU A 120 -15.29 2.11 -1.41
C GLU A 120 -15.17 0.85 -2.27
N VAL A 121 -16.23 0.46 -2.98
CA VAL A 121 -16.23 -0.73 -3.86
C VAL A 121 -15.28 -0.52 -5.05
N ALA A 122 -15.31 0.66 -5.67
CA ALA A 122 -14.44 1.00 -6.79
C ALA A 122 -12.97 1.06 -6.35
N VAL A 123 -12.68 1.77 -5.26
CA VAL A 123 -11.32 1.91 -4.71
C VAL A 123 -10.77 0.54 -4.30
N ASN A 124 -11.56 -0.28 -3.61
CA ASN A 124 -11.15 -1.63 -3.21
C ASN A 124 -10.86 -2.53 -4.42
N GLY A 125 -11.73 -2.50 -5.43
CA GLY A 125 -11.54 -3.27 -6.67
C GLY A 125 -10.26 -2.86 -7.41
N ALA A 126 -9.99 -1.56 -7.50
CA ALA A 126 -8.77 -1.03 -8.09
C ALA A 126 -7.52 -1.46 -7.30
N CYS A 127 -7.49 -1.24 -5.99
CA CYS A 127 -6.40 -1.69 -5.11
C CYS A 127 -6.14 -3.19 -5.24
N PHE A 128 -7.20 -4.00 -5.29
CA PHE A 128 -7.11 -5.45 -5.47
C PHE A 128 -6.45 -5.80 -6.80
N ILE A 129 -6.95 -5.29 -7.93
CA ILE A 129 -6.36 -5.57 -9.25
C ILE A 129 -4.91 -5.11 -9.32
N ILE A 130 -4.62 -3.88 -8.87
CA ILE A 130 -3.28 -3.30 -8.91
C ILE A 130 -2.31 -4.14 -8.07
N SER A 131 -2.71 -4.54 -6.86
CA SER A 131 -1.87 -5.41 -6.01
C SER A 131 -1.55 -6.76 -6.67
N LYS A 132 -2.51 -7.31 -7.45
CA LYS A 132 -2.33 -8.57 -8.17
C LYS A 132 -1.50 -8.42 -9.45
N LEU A 133 -1.55 -7.27 -10.11
CA LEU A 133 -0.70 -6.97 -11.26
C LEU A 133 0.75 -6.80 -10.85
N ILE A 134 1.00 -6.09 -9.76
CA ILE A 134 2.36 -5.85 -9.26
C ILE A 134 2.93 -7.11 -8.57
N ASN A 135 2.07 -7.99 -8.03
CA ASN A 135 2.44 -9.22 -7.33
C ASN A 135 3.50 -9.03 -6.21
N LEU A 136 3.79 -10.09 -5.46
CA LEU A 136 4.93 -10.17 -4.54
C LEU A 136 6.21 -10.65 -5.24
N SER A 137 6.18 -10.88 -6.55
CA SER A 137 7.36 -11.26 -7.34
C SER A 137 7.99 -10.02 -7.95
N GLU A 138 9.30 -9.84 -7.74
CA GLU A 138 10.11 -8.83 -8.44
C GLU A 138 10.42 -9.26 -9.88
N ASP A 139 9.47 -9.91 -10.55
CA ASP A 139 9.65 -10.29 -11.94
C ASP A 139 9.55 -9.06 -12.87
N GLN A 140 10.12 -9.20 -14.07
CA GLN A 140 10.22 -8.09 -15.00
C GLN A 140 8.83 -7.57 -15.46
N GLU A 141 7.81 -8.42 -15.46
CA GLU A 141 6.44 -8.06 -15.85
C GLU A 141 5.78 -7.19 -14.77
N ALA A 142 5.87 -7.59 -13.51
CA ALA A 142 5.43 -6.84 -12.35
C ALA A 142 6.04 -5.43 -12.29
N VAL A 143 7.36 -5.32 -12.50
CA VAL A 143 8.06 -4.03 -12.53
C VAL A 143 7.57 -3.16 -13.69
N CYS A 144 7.30 -3.75 -14.85
CA CYS A 144 6.73 -3.04 -16.00
C CYS A 144 5.33 -2.48 -15.69
N HIS A 145 4.45 -3.30 -15.10
CA HIS A 145 3.13 -2.85 -14.65
C HIS A 145 3.23 -1.70 -13.65
N LEU A 146 4.13 -1.82 -12.65
CA LEU A 146 4.34 -0.76 -11.66
C LEU A 146 4.78 0.55 -12.31
N ASN A 147 5.75 0.52 -13.22
CA ASN A 147 6.23 1.74 -13.89
C ASN A 147 5.10 2.44 -14.66
N HIS A 148 4.32 1.70 -15.43
CA HIS A 148 3.16 2.28 -16.14
C HIS A 148 2.12 2.87 -15.18
N LEU A 149 1.83 2.21 -14.05
CA LEU A 149 0.91 2.74 -13.06
C LEU A 149 1.44 4.00 -12.38
N VAL A 150 2.74 4.05 -12.08
CA VAL A 150 3.39 5.23 -11.51
C VAL A 150 3.36 6.40 -12.49
N ASP A 151 3.61 6.16 -13.78
CA ASP A 151 3.52 7.18 -14.84
C ASP A 151 2.10 7.75 -14.98
N GLU A 152 1.07 6.92 -14.76
CA GLU A 152 -0.34 7.34 -14.74
C GLU A 152 -0.76 8.00 -13.40
N GLY A 153 0.14 8.14 -12.43
CA GLY A 153 -0.12 8.87 -11.19
C GLY A 153 -0.58 8.03 -9.99
N LEU A 154 -0.29 6.72 -9.97
CA LEU A 154 -0.67 5.81 -8.87
C LEU A 154 -0.34 6.37 -7.48
N VAL A 155 0.89 6.83 -7.28
CA VAL A 155 1.35 7.26 -5.94
C VAL A 155 0.54 8.44 -5.42
N PHE A 156 0.23 9.40 -6.27
CA PHE A 156 -0.61 10.54 -5.91
C PHE A 156 -2.01 10.06 -5.49
N GLN A 157 -2.64 9.19 -6.29
CA GLN A 157 -3.99 8.73 -5.98
C GLN A 157 -4.06 7.85 -4.73
N LEU A 158 -3.06 7.01 -4.46
CA LEU A 158 -3.01 6.25 -3.21
C LEU A 158 -2.92 7.19 -2.00
N VAL A 159 -2.09 8.23 -2.06
CA VAL A 159 -2.00 9.24 -1.00
C VAL A 159 -3.30 10.02 -0.85
N ASP A 160 -3.97 10.38 -1.95
CA ASP A 160 -5.26 11.06 -1.93
C ASP A 160 -6.35 10.21 -1.26
N VAL A 161 -6.42 8.91 -1.59
CA VAL A 161 -7.33 7.94 -0.94
C VAL A 161 -7.14 7.90 0.58
N LEU A 162 -5.91 8.03 1.08
CA LEU A 162 -5.65 8.07 2.53
C LEU A 162 -6.19 9.35 3.21
N LYS A 163 -6.27 10.46 2.46
CA LYS A 163 -6.84 11.74 2.92
C LYS A 163 -8.37 11.72 2.92
N LYS A 164 -9.01 10.94 2.04
CA LYS A 164 -10.47 10.85 1.93
C LYS A 164 -11.15 10.32 3.20
N ASN A 165 -12.43 10.63 3.33
CA ASN A 165 -13.31 10.11 4.39
C ASN A 165 -13.85 8.71 4.02
N LEU A 166 -12.94 7.75 3.87
CA LEU A 166 -13.24 6.34 3.61
C LEU A 166 -12.98 5.50 4.86
N SER A 167 -13.60 4.32 4.93
CA SER A 167 -13.42 3.40 6.05
C SER A 167 -11.95 3.03 6.29
N GLU A 168 -11.61 2.70 7.55
CA GLU A 168 -10.27 2.22 7.89
C GLU A 168 -9.88 0.97 7.09
N HIS A 169 -10.84 0.14 6.69
CA HIS A 169 -10.58 -1.00 5.83
C HIS A 169 -10.00 -0.57 4.48
N ILE A 170 -10.59 0.43 3.82
CA ILE A 170 -10.06 0.95 2.54
C ILE A 170 -8.69 1.59 2.73
N LYS A 171 -8.50 2.37 3.80
CA LYS A 171 -7.18 2.94 4.12
C LYS A 171 -6.14 1.85 4.35
N PHE A 172 -6.51 0.77 5.04
CA PHE A 172 -5.66 -0.39 5.26
C PHE A 172 -5.26 -1.09 3.95
N GLN A 173 -6.19 -1.32 3.04
CA GLN A 173 -5.88 -1.91 1.72
C GLN A 173 -4.94 -1.00 0.91
N THR A 174 -5.21 0.31 0.93
CA THR A 174 -4.41 1.34 0.25
C THR A 174 -2.99 1.42 0.81
N LEU A 175 -2.84 1.39 2.14
CA LEU A 175 -1.54 1.36 2.81
C LEU A 175 -0.77 0.08 2.54
N ASN A 176 -1.46 -1.07 2.48
CA ASN A 176 -0.80 -2.30 2.08
C ASN A 176 -0.29 -2.20 0.65
N LEU A 177 -1.10 -1.75 -0.30
CA LEU A 177 -0.63 -1.55 -1.68
C LEU A 177 0.58 -0.60 -1.71
N LEU A 178 0.52 0.53 -1.01
CA LEU A 178 1.63 1.47 -0.91
C LEU A 178 2.89 0.78 -0.34
N LYS A 179 2.77 0.05 0.78
CA LYS A 179 3.85 -0.73 1.38
C LYS A 179 4.53 -1.65 0.36
N HIS A 180 3.76 -2.35 -0.47
CA HIS A 180 4.29 -3.29 -1.45
C HIS A 180 5.06 -2.63 -2.60
N ILE A 181 4.91 -1.32 -2.82
CA ILE A 181 5.62 -0.60 -3.89
C ILE A 181 6.75 0.29 -3.38
N LEU A 182 6.88 0.45 -2.05
CA LEU A 182 7.90 1.31 -1.43
C LEU A 182 9.33 0.75 -1.51
N TRP A 183 9.55 -0.49 -1.94
CA TRP A 183 10.89 -1.01 -2.25
C TRP A 183 11.56 -0.20 -3.39
N ASN A 184 10.74 0.37 -4.29
CA ASN A 184 11.20 1.19 -5.41
C ASN A 184 11.54 2.62 -4.95
N LYS A 185 12.79 3.04 -5.15
CA LYS A 185 13.27 4.39 -4.76
C LYS A 185 12.49 5.53 -5.42
N ASN A 186 12.08 5.37 -6.67
CA ASN A 186 11.31 6.40 -7.39
C ASN A 186 9.92 6.58 -6.77
N VAL A 187 9.29 5.47 -6.32
CA VAL A 187 8.02 5.52 -5.59
C VAL A 187 8.19 6.25 -4.26
N ARG A 188 9.23 5.96 -3.47
CA ARG A 188 9.50 6.67 -2.21
C ARG A 188 9.67 8.18 -2.44
N ARG A 189 10.44 8.57 -3.46
CA ARG A 189 10.58 9.99 -3.85
C ARG A 189 9.23 10.61 -4.17
N LYS A 190 8.39 9.91 -4.95
CA LYS A 190 7.07 10.42 -5.32
C LYS A 190 6.14 10.57 -4.13
N VAL A 191 6.20 9.68 -3.14
CA VAL A 191 5.45 9.81 -1.89
C VAL A 191 5.80 11.11 -1.16
N VAL A 192 7.09 11.46 -1.12
CA VAL A 192 7.55 12.72 -0.54
C VAL A 192 7.06 13.93 -1.34
N GLU A 193 7.18 13.89 -2.67
CA GLU A 193 6.77 14.99 -3.57
C GLU A 193 5.27 15.36 -3.47
N VAL A 194 4.41 14.41 -3.08
CA VAL A 194 2.94 14.62 -2.97
C VAL A 194 2.46 14.82 -1.52
N ASP A 195 3.37 15.21 -0.63
CA ASP A 195 3.14 15.35 0.83
C ASP A 195 2.64 14.06 1.50
N GLY A 196 2.87 12.90 0.89
CA GLY A 196 2.42 11.61 1.39
C GLY A 196 3.04 11.23 2.73
N PHE A 197 4.29 11.66 2.99
CA PHE A 197 4.93 11.42 4.28
C PHE A 197 4.20 12.11 5.44
N GLN A 198 3.72 13.35 5.24
CA GLN A 198 2.91 14.06 6.25
C GLN A 198 1.59 13.33 6.50
N VAL A 199 0.96 12.78 5.45
CA VAL A 199 -0.25 11.97 5.58
C VAL A 199 0.01 10.72 6.42
N LEU A 200 1.10 9.99 6.14
CA LEU A 200 1.48 8.81 6.93
C LEU A 200 1.67 9.17 8.42
N VAL A 201 2.38 10.27 8.71
CA VAL A 201 2.56 10.76 10.08
C VAL A 201 1.23 11.14 10.74
N SER A 202 0.32 11.79 10.01
CA SER A 202 -1.02 12.13 10.53
C SER A 202 -1.83 10.88 10.90
N LEU A 203 -1.69 9.80 10.12
CA LEU A 203 -2.33 8.52 10.41
C LEU A 203 -1.72 7.83 11.64
N VAL A 204 -0.41 7.95 11.88
CA VAL A 204 0.19 7.52 13.17
C VAL A 204 -0.48 8.25 14.34
N LEU A 205 -0.63 9.57 14.22
CA LEU A 205 -1.19 10.42 15.28
C LEU A 205 -2.68 10.18 15.54
N SER A 206 -3.42 9.60 14.58
CA SER A 206 -4.81 9.18 14.72
C SER A 206 -5.00 8.06 15.76
N GLY A 207 -3.96 7.26 16.02
CA GLY A 207 -3.99 6.18 17.00
C GLY A 207 -4.81 4.94 16.59
N SER A 208 -5.19 4.80 15.33
CA SER A 208 -5.93 3.62 14.84
C SER A 208 -5.11 2.33 14.98
N LYS A 209 -5.56 1.40 15.83
CA LYS A 209 -4.88 0.10 16.05
C LYS A 209 -4.78 -0.74 14.78
N LEU A 210 -5.75 -0.61 13.87
CA LEU A 210 -5.75 -1.35 12.60
C LEU A 210 -4.70 -0.80 11.63
N LEU A 211 -4.60 0.53 11.51
CA LEU A 211 -3.72 1.17 10.53
C LEU A 211 -2.27 1.26 11.03
N LEU A 212 -2.07 1.42 12.34
CA LEU A 212 -0.78 1.76 12.92
C LEU A 212 0.36 0.81 12.52
N PRO A 213 0.21 -0.54 12.53
CA PRO A 213 1.29 -1.44 12.09
C PRO A 213 1.69 -1.22 10.62
N VAL A 214 0.73 -1.07 9.71
CA VAL A 214 1.02 -0.91 8.28
C VAL A 214 1.54 0.49 7.95
N VAL A 215 1.02 1.55 8.61
CA VAL A 215 1.54 2.92 8.46
C VAL A 215 2.98 3.00 8.95
N MET A 216 3.29 2.41 10.11
CA MET A 216 4.65 2.39 10.64
C MET A 216 5.60 1.62 9.71
N SER A 217 5.15 0.50 9.14
CA SER A 217 5.92 -0.21 8.11
C SER A 217 6.19 0.67 6.88
N CYS A 218 5.22 1.47 6.42
CA CYS A 218 5.45 2.42 5.32
C CYS A 218 6.46 3.51 5.68
N ILE A 219 6.36 4.09 6.89
CA ILE A 219 7.30 5.10 7.38
C ILE A 219 8.72 4.52 7.43
N CYS A 220 8.90 3.30 7.96
CA CYS A 220 10.20 2.60 7.97
C CYS A 220 10.82 2.52 6.57
N GLU A 221 10.05 2.12 5.56
CA GLU A 221 10.55 2.00 4.19
C GLU A 221 10.94 3.37 3.61
N VAL A 222 10.15 4.42 3.87
CA VAL A 222 10.46 5.78 3.39
C VAL A 222 11.77 6.31 4.00
N VAL A 223 11.95 6.17 5.33
CA VAL A 223 13.14 6.68 6.04
C VAL A 223 14.39 5.82 5.86
N THR A 224 14.30 4.70 5.13
CA THR A 224 15.49 3.93 4.75
C THR A 224 16.39 4.70 3.76
N ASP A 225 15.83 5.66 3.03
CA ASP A 225 16.62 6.62 2.25
C ASP A 225 17.13 7.75 3.17
N LYS A 226 18.46 7.88 3.27
CA LYS A 226 19.10 8.80 4.22
C LYS A 226 18.77 10.26 3.94
N ASP A 227 18.64 10.62 2.67
CA ASP A 227 18.32 11.99 2.27
C ASP A 227 16.91 12.37 2.79
N PHE A 228 15.94 11.44 2.69
CA PHE A 228 14.58 11.67 3.19
C PHE A 228 14.48 11.68 4.71
N ALA A 229 15.32 10.90 5.39
CA ALA A 229 15.37 10.86 6.84
C ALA A 229 15.69 12.24 7.44
N GLU A 230 16.64 12.98 6.84
CA GLU A 230 17.01 14.32 7.29
C GLU A 230 15.91 15.35 7.02
N ASP A 231 15.40 15.40 5.79
CA ASP A 231 14.42 16.40 5.35
C ASP A 231 13.09 16.33 6.11
N HIS A 232 12.76 15.17 6.68
CA HIS A 232 11.47 14.93 7.33
C HIS A 232 11.53 14.63 8.82
N LEU A 233 12.71 14.79 9.42
CA LEU A 233 12.95 14.59 10.84
C LEU A 233 12.00 15.40 11.72
N ALA A 234 11.81 16.68 11.41
CA ALA A 234 10.92 17.58 12.15
C ALA A 234 9.45 17.14 12.11
N THR A 235 9.05 16.42 11.07
CA THR A 235 7.68 15.90 10.90
C THR A 235 7.47 14.62 11.70
N VAL A 236 8.41 13.67 11.63
CA VAL A 236 8.22 12.32 12.20
C VAL A 236 8.55 12.24 13.69
N LEU A 237 9.52 13.02 14.17
CA LEU A 237 10.07 12.87 15.51
C LEU A 237 9.05 13.14 16.64
N PRO A 238 8.21 14.20 16.58
CA PRO A 238 7.17 14.41 17.58
C PRO A 238 6.13 13.29 17.59
N ALA A 239 5.84 12.71 16.43
CA ALA A 239 4.93 11.57 16.31
C ALA A 239 5.55 10.30 16.91
N MET A 240 6.85 10.06 16.73
CA MET A 240 7.56 8.95 17.37
C MET A 240 7.56 9.09 18.90
N TYR A 241 7.75 10.30 19.43
CA TYR A 241 7.66 10.54 20.87
C TYR A 241 6.26 10.24 21.42
N LYS A 242 5.21 10.77 20.80
CA LYS A 242 3.83 10.54 21.22
C LYS A 242 3.47 9.04 21.14
N LEU A 243 3.86 8.38 20.04
CA LEU A 243 3.61 6.96 19.84
C LEU A 243 4.36 6.11 20.87
N ALA A 244 5.68 6.32 21.03
CA ALA A 244 6.50 5.63 22.02
C ALA A 244 5.93 5.77 23.44
N SER A 245 5.45 6.97 23.79
CA SER A 245 4.82 7.23 25.10
C SER A 245 3.56 6.41 25.30
N SER A 246 2.73 6.27 24.27
CA SER A 246 1.50 5.45 24.33
C SER A 246 1.80 3.96 24.44
N LEU A 247 2.82 3.46 23.74
CA LEU A 247 3.21 2.04 23.72
C LEU A 247 3.77 1.52 25.05
N VAL A 248 4.25 2.40 25.93
CA VAL A 248 4.62 2.04 27.31
C VAL A 248 3.39 1.53 28.08
N GLN A 249 2.19 2.02 27.76
CA GLN A 249 0.94 1.65 28.43
C GLN A 249 0.11 0.64 27.65
N ASP A 250 0.00 0.81 26.32
CA ASP A 250 -0.80 -0.04 25.43
C ASP A 250 0.13 -0.78 24.46
N ARG A 251 0.67 -1.90 24.93
CA ARG A 251 1.71 -2.67 24.23
C ARG A 251 1.18 -3.26 22.92
N GLN A 252 1.88 -2.94 21.82
CA GLN A 252 1.70 -3.55 20.50
C GLN A 252 3.08 -3.87 19.92
N ASP A 253 3.49 -5.15 19.96
CA ASP A 253 4.87 -5.57 19.67
C ASP A 253 5.36 -5.13 18.29
N ASP A 254 4.55 -5.33 17.26
CA ASP A 254 4.91 -4.95 15.88
C ASP A 254 5.14 -3.43 15.74
N VAL A 255 4.35 -2.64 16.48
CA VAL A 255 4.45 -1.19 16.49
C VAL A 255 5.64 -0.72 17.32
N VAL A 256 5.93 -1.35 18.46
CA VAL A 256 7.15 -1.11 19.24
C VAL A 256 8.38 -1.36 18.37
N GLN A 257 8.43 -2.51 17.71
CA GLN A 257 9.52 -2.87 16.81
C GLN A 257 9.69 -1.84 15.69
N SER A 258 8.61 -1.45 15.03
CA SER A 258 8.66 -0.47 13.93
C SER A 258 9.07 0.92 14.42
N THR A 259 8.56 1.36 15.57
CA THR A 259 8.91 2.67 16.18
C THR A 259 10.40 2.75 16.50
N LEU A 260 10.94 1.71 17.14
CA LEU A 260 12.37 1.62 17.44
C LEU A 260 13.19 1.55 16.17
N LYS A 261 12.71 0.84 15.14
CA LYS A 261 13.41 0.75 13.86
C LYS A 261 13.45 2.07 13.09
N VAL A 262 12.37 2.87 13.11
CA VAL A 262 12.37 4.23 12.56
C VAL A 262 13.45 5.08 13.25
N LEU A 263 13.49 5.08 14.58
CA LEU A 263 14.47 5.88 15.34
C LEU A 263 15.92 5.41 15.10
N ASP A 264 16.15 4.10 14.99
CA ASP A 264 17.44 3.51 14.62
C ASP A 264 17.90 3.96 13.22
N LEU A 265 17.00 3.90 12.23
CA LEU A 265 17.28 4.35 10.85
C LEU A 265 17.59 5.84 10.80
N LEU A 266 16.78 6.68 11.48
CA LEU A 266 17.02 8.12 11.57
C LEU A 266 18.39 8.41 12.22
N ALA A 267 18.69 7.80 13.37
CA ALA A 267 19.98 8.00 14.06
C ALA A 267 21.19 7.55 13.23
N SER A 268 21.00 6.52 12.39
CA SER A 268 22.04 5.98 11.49
C SER A 268 22.16 6.76 10.17
N ALA A 269 21.19 7.60 9.83
CA ALA A 269 21.21 8.41 8.62
C ALA A 269 22.33 9.45 8.69
N SER A 270 22.35 10.25 9.76
CA SER A 270 23.38 11.25 9.99
C SER A 270 23.47 11.74 11.44
N TRP A 271 24.53 12.52 11.70
CA TRP A 271 24.73 13.16 13.00
C TRP A 271 23.61 14.17 13.33
N ILE A 272 23.07 14.89 12.35
CA ILE A 272 21.99 15.88 12.55
C ILE A 272 20.72 15.18 13.07
N CYS A 273 20.36 14.06 12.45
CA CYS A 273 19.23 13.24 12.91
C CYS A 273 19.44 12.77 14.35
N LYS A 274 20.63 12.24 14.63
CA LYS A 274 21.00 11.74 15.96
C LYS A 274 20.93 12.82 17.04
N ASP A 275 21.46 14.00 16.75
CA ASP A 275 21.44 15.15 17.67
C ASP A 275 20.01 15.65 17.92
N SER A 276 19.17 15.69 16.89
CA SER A 276 17.78 16.13 17.03
C SER A 276 16.92 15.13 17.82
N ILE A 277 17.14 13.82 17.65
CA ILE A 277 16.50 12.78 18.48
C ILE A 277 16.78 13.03 19.97
N GLY A 278 18.01 13.44 20.30
CA GLY A 278 18.39 13.81 21.66
C GLY A 278 17.72 15.06 22.20
N LYS A 279 17.45 16.03 21.32
CA LYS A 279 16.81 17.31 21.66
C LYS A 279 15.29 17.21 21.80
N GLU A 280 14.67 16.17 21.26
CA GLU A 280 13.24 15.92 21.44
C GLU A 280 12.94 15.60 22.91
N ALA A 281 12.34 16.56 23.61
CA ALA A 281 12.23 16.54 25.06
C ALA A 281 11.47 15.30 25.56
N GLY A 282 12.15 14.51 26.41
CA GLY A 282 11.58 13.32 27.04
C GLY A 282 11.59 12.06 26.18
N LEU A 283 11.99 12.13 24.89
CA LEU A 283 12.05 10.95 24.02
C LEU A 283 13.00 9.89 24.57
N LEU A 284 14.25 10.26 24.90
CA LEU A 284 15.24 9.29 25.39
C LEU A 284 14.78 8.59 26.69
N GLY A 285 14.18 9.32 27.63
CA GLY A 285 13.62 8.74 28.85
C GLY A 285 12.44 7.80 28.57
N VAL A 286 11.59 8.12 27.60
CA VAL A 286 10.52 7.20 27.14
C VAL A 286 11.10 5.94 26.49
N LEU A 287 12.17 6.05 25.71
CA LEU A 287 12.85 4.89 25.13
C LEU A 287 13.41 3.97 26.22
N VAL A 288 13.98 4.50 27.30
CA VAL A 288 14.41 3.67 28.44
C VAL A 288 13.20 3.00 29.11
N LYS A 289 12.09 3.71 29.31
CA LYS A 289 10.85 3.12 29.86
C LYS A 289 10.26 2.04 28.96
N LEU A 290 10.37 2.16 27.64
CA LEU A 290 9.91 1.15 26.68
C LEU A 290 10.62 -0.20 26.86
N SER A 291 11.85 -0.24 27.41
CA SER A 291 12.51 -1.52 27.71
C SER A 291 11.66 -2.45 28.59
N LYS A 292 10.79 -1.90 29.45
CA LYS A 292 9.92 -2.66 30.36
C LYS A 292 8.83 -3.44 29.62
N VAL A 293 8.43 -2.99 28.43
CA VAL A 293 7.45 -3.69 27.59
C VAL A 293 8.10 -4.62 26.55
N CYS A 294 9.42 -4.52 26.34
CA CYS A 294 10.21 -5.42 25.48
C CYS A 294 10.42 -6.79 26.17
N GLN A 295 9.42 -7.66 26.11
CA GLN A 295 9.46 -8.96 26.80
C GLN A 295 10.08 -10.12 25.98
N THR A 296 10.29 -9.92 24.68
CA THR A 296 10.86 -10.95 23.79
C THR A 296 12.32 -10.61 23.45
N ASN A 297 13.11 -11.65 23.14
CA ASN A 297 14.48 -11.46 22.69
C ASN A 297 14.55 -10.58 21.43
N SER A 298 13.59 -10.72 20.50
CA SER A 298 13.53 -9.89 19.28
C SER A 298 13.34 -8.41 19.60
N LEU A 299 12.42 -8.07 20.51
CA LEU A 299 12.20 -6.68 20.92
C LEU A 299 13.38 -6.10 21.68
N LEU A 300 14.03 -6.88 22.56
CA LEU A 300 15.23 -6.45 23.28
C LEU A 300 16.40 -6.16 22.34
N LEU A 301 16.57 -6.96 21.29
CA LEU A 301 17.59 -6.73 20.27
C LEU A 301 17.34 -5.40 19.53
N VAL A 302 16.12 -5.21 19.02
CA VAL A 302 15.75 -3.99 18.28
C VAL A 302 15.84 -2.74 19.17
N TRP A 303 15.43 -2.87 20.44
CA TRP A 303 15.56 -1.81 21.43
C TRP A 303 17.03 -1.44 21.66
N SER A 304 17.87 -2.43 21.95
CA SER A 304 19.29 -2.21 22.22
C SER A 304 20.01 -1.60 21.04
N ASP A 305 19.75 -2.09 19.83
CA ASP A 305 20.35 -1.54 18.61
C ASP A 305 19.96 -0.07 18.40
N ALA A 306 18.68 0.28 18.60
CA ALA A 306 18.22 1.67 18.53
C ALA A 306 18.90 2.58 19.56
N ILE A 307 19.00 2.16 20.83
CA ILE A 307 19.73 2.92 21.86
C ILE A 307 21.19 3.10 21.46
N GLY A 308 21.83 2.05 20.97
CA GLY A 308 23.22 2.09 20.52
C GLY A 308 23.41 3.09 19.39
N SER A 309 22.59 3.03 18.34
CA SER A 309 22.67 3.93 17.19
C SER A 309 22.42 5.39 17.57
N ILE A 310 21.45 5.66 18.46
CA ILE A 310 21.17 7.02 18.97
C ILE A 310 22.34 7.57 19.80
N SER A 311 23.07 6.70 20.51
CA SER A 311 24.16 7.09 21.40
C SER A 311 25.50 7.26 20.70
N GLU A 312 25.77 6.47 19.66
CA GLU A 312 27.09 6.33 19.04
C GLU A 312 27.67 7.67 18.58
N GLY A 313 28.78 8.11 19.18
CA GLY A 313 29.44 9.38 18.85
C GLY A 313 28.64 10.64 19.18
N ASN A 314 27.60 10.56 20.02
CA ASN A 314 26.85 11.72 20.52
C ASN A 314 26.85 11.77 22.06
N LEU A 315 27.79 12.55 22.60
CA LEU A 315 28.01 12.69 24.05
C LEU A 315 26.78 13.19 24.81
N SER A 316 25.97 14.06 24.20
CA SER A 316 24.74 14.55 24.82
C SER A 316 23.74 13.41 25.03
N ASN A 317 23.53 12.60 24.00
CA ASN A 317 22.63 11.45 24.06
C ASN A 317 23.13 10.39 25.03
N GLN A 318 24.44 10.09 25.00
CA GLN A 318 25.07 9.16 25.93
C GLN A 318 24.82 9.56 27.39
N ASN A 319 25.14 10.82 27.74
CA ASN A 319 24.94 11.33 29.10
C ASN A 319 23.46 11.29 29.52
N MET A 320 22.55 11.63 28.60
CA MET A 320 21.12 11.58 28.86
C MET A 320 20.65 10.15 29.16
N PHE A 321 21.01 9.17 28.32
CA PHE A 321 20.64 7.76 28.56
C PHE A 321 21.23 7.20 29.85
N LEU A 322 22.46 7.59 30.19
CA LEU A 322 23.08 7.22 31.46
C LEU A 322 22.31 7.80 32.64
N SER A 323 21.87 9.05 32.57
CA SER A 323 21.04 9.69 33.60
C SER A 323 19.67 9.02 33.78
N GLU A 324 19.11 8.45 32.71
CA GLU A 324 17.87 7.69 32.71
C GLU A 324 18.04 6.22 33.13
N ASN A 325 19.24 5.83 33.61
CA ASN A 325 19.57 4.48 34.09
C ASN A 325 19.55 3.37 33.03
N VAL A 326 19.82 3.68 31.76
CA VAL A 326 19.88 2.67 30.67
C VAL A 326 20.85 1.50 30.98
N GLY A 327 21.92 1.78 31.72
CA GLY A 327 22.93 0.78 32.09
C GLY A 327 22.37 -0.35 32.94
N THR A 328 21.33 -0.11 33.74
CA THR A 328 20.67 -1.15 34.55
C THR A 328 19.96 -2.17 33.65
N VAL A 329 19.29 -1.69 32.61
CA VAL A 329 18.58 -2.52 31.62
C VAL A 329 19.60 -3.34 30.82
N LEU A 330 20.66 -2.71 30.33
CA LEU A 330 21.71 -3.41 29.58
C LEU A 330 22.43 -4.47 30.44
N HIS A 331 22.65 -4.18 31.73
CA HIS A 331 23.20 -5.18 32.65
C HIS A 331 22.26 -6.38 32.87
N GLN A 332 20.95 -6.16 32.91
CA GLN A 332 19.98 -7.26 32.94
C GLN A 332 20.03 -8.08 31.64
N MET A 333 20.15 -7.44 30.48
CA MET A 333 20.31 -8.13 29.20
C MET A 333 21.57 -9.00 29.14
N LEU A 334 22.69 -8.56 29.73
CA LEU A 334 23.91 -9.37 29.84
C LEU A 334 23.71 -10.67 30.64
N LYS A 335 22.71 -10.72 31.54
CA LYS A 335 22.35 -11.91 32.31
C LYS A 335 21.34 -12.81 31.60
N SER A 336 20.86 -12.43 30.41
CA SER A 336 19.96 -13.25 29.61
C SER A 336 20.60 -14.58 29.22
N HIS A 337 19.79 -15.63 29.03
CA HIS A 337 20.25 -16.90 28.46
C HIS A 337 20.44 -16.86 26.94
N ASN A 338 19.99 -15.78 26.29
CA ASN A 338 20.14 -15.61 24.84
C ASN A 338 21.46 -14.89 24.51
N ARG A 339 22.32 -15.56 23.75
CA ARG A 339 23.64 -15.06 23.36
C ARG A 339 23.57 -13.79 22.51
N ASP A 340 22.59 -13.67 21.61
CA ASP A 340 22.44 -12.50 20.75
C ASP A 340 22.06 -11.27 21.58
N VAL A 341 21.17 -11.44 22.56
CA VAL A 341 20.79 -10.38 23.52
C VAL A 341 21.99 -9.92 24.33
N GLN A 342 22.82 -10.85 24.81
CA GLN A 342 24.07 -10.51 25.51
C GLN A 342 25.03 -9.72 24.61
N ILE A 343 25.23 -10.18 23.36
CA ILE A 343 26.14 -9.52 22.41
C ILE A 343 25.63 -8.11 22.06
N SER A 344 24.33 -7.94 21.79
CA SER A 344 23.76 -6.62 21.51
C SER A 344 23.93 -5.69 22.72
N ALA A 345 23.71 -6.17 23.95
CA ALA A 345 23.95 -5.37 25.15
C ALA A 345 25.41 -4.92 25.29
N VAL A 346 26.39 -5.80 25.01
CA VAL A 346 27.82 -5.43 24.99
C VAL A 346 28.11 -4.34 23.95
N LYS A 347 27.59 -4.50 22.72
CA LYS A 347 27.78 -3.51 21.64
C LYS A 347 27.19 -2.15 22.03
N THR A 348 26.01 -2.13 22.61
CA THR A 348 25.36 -0.89 23.04
C THR A 348 26.09 -0.23 24.21
N LEU A 349 26.58 -1.00 25.17
CA LEU A 349 27.47 -0.48 26.22
C LEU A 349 28.74 0.12 25.62
N TYR A 350 29.36 -0.53 24.62
CA TYR A 350 30.52 0.02 23.94
C TYR A 350 30.21 1.39 23.31
N ARG A 351 29.08 1.51 22.60
CA ARG A 351 28.61 2.76 21.98
C ARG A 351 28.20 3.85 22.97
N LEU A 352 27.88 3.48 24.22
CA LEU A 352 27.52 4.42 25.27
C LEU A 352 28.73 5.04 25.97
N TYR A 353 29.85 4.31 26.04
CA TYR A 353 31.00 4.70 26.86
C TYR A 353 32.28 5.00 26.06
N TYR A 354 32.42 4.51 24.83
CA TYR A 354 33.72 4.45 24.14
C TYR A 354 33.73 4.97 22.70
N THR A 355 32.60 5.45 22.17
CA THR A 355 32.51 6.08 20.84
C THR A 355 32.06 7.52 20.97
#